data_AF-A0A2D2AUA7-F1
#
_entry.id   AF-A0A2D2AUA7-F1
#
_cell.length_a   1.000
_cell.length_b   1.000
_cell.length_c   1.000
_cell.angle_alpha   90.00
_cell.angle_beta   90.00
_cell.angle_gamma   90.00
#
_symmetry.space_group_name_H-M   'P 1'
#
loop_
_entity.id
_entity.type
_entity.pdbx_description
1 polymer ?
#
loop_
_entity_poly.entity_id
_entity_poly.type
_entity_poly.pdbx_seq_one_letter_code
_entity_poly.pdbx_strand_id
1 'polypeptide(L)' 'MQALPIAASGLLDAASRFDASARRTAAAPLDNLEKETVARIQAQQDFKANAAVIRTADKMTGTLLDMLA' A
#
# COMPACT_ATOMS: atom_id res chain seq x y z
N MET A 1 -8.57 -17.94 -0.41
CA MET A 1 -8.04 -17.17 0.74
C MET A 1 -6.58 -16.74 0.56
N GLN A 2 -6.14 -16.33 -0.64
CA GLN A 2 -4.76 -15.83 -0.86
C GLN A 2 -4.68 -14.29 -0.96
N ALA A 3 -5.82 -13.60 -1.09
CA ALA A 3 -5.86 -12.15 -1.31
C ALA A 3 -5.34 -11.33 -0.11
N LEU A 4 -5.63 -11.75 1.12
CA LEU A 4 -5.15 -11.10 2.36
C LEU A 4 -3.61 -11.10 2.48
N PRO A 5 -2.92 -12.25 2.42
CA PRO A 5 -1.46 -12.26 2.51
C PRO A 5 -0.78 -11.57 1.31
N ILE A 6 -1.37 -11.62 0.11
CA ILE A 6 -0.88 -10.86 -1.05
C ILE A 6 -1.01 -9.35 -0.79
N ALA A 7 -2.18 -8.89 -0.33
CA ALA A 7 -2.39 -7.48 -0.04
C ALA A 7 -1.50 -6.98 1.10
N ALA A 8 -1.30 -7.78 2.15
CA ALA A 8 -0.38 -7.46 3.24
C ALA A 8 1.07 -7.33 2.75
N SER A 9 1.52 -8.25 1.89
CA SER A 9 2.84 -8.19 1.27
C SER A 9 2.97 -6.94 0.37
N GLY A 10 1.93 -6.63 -0.41
CA GLY A 10 1.88 -5.43 -1.24
C GLY A 10 1.93 -4.12 -0.44
N LEU A 11 1.31 -4.06 0.75
CA LEU A 11 1.42 -2.91 1.65
C LEU A 11 2.85 -2.70 2.13
N LEU A 12 3.53 -3.78 2.54
CA LEU A 12 4.91 -3.73 3.03
C LEU A 12 5.86 -3.29 1.91
N ASP A 13 5.70 -3.84 0.70
CA ASP A 13 6.48 -3.43 -0.47
C ASP A 13 6.28 -1.94 -0.78
N ALA A 14 5.01 -1.49 -0.88
CA ALA A 14 4.69 -0.09 -1.14
C ALA A 14 5.29 0.86 -0.07
N ALA A 15 5.21 0.48 1.21
CA ALA A 15 5.82 1.24 2.30
C ALA A 15 7.35 1.30 2.18
N SER A 16 8.01 0.19 1.85
CA SER A 16 9.45 0.14 1.66
C SER A 16 9.93 1.02 0.49
N ARG A 17 9.17 1.03 -0.61
CA ARG A 17 9.47 1.85 -1.80
C ARG A 17 9.27 3.34 -1.52
N PHE A 18 8.24 3.69 -0.75
CA PHE A 18 8.02 5.06 -0.28
C PHE A 18 9.17 5.54 0.59
N ASP A 19 9.60 4.74 1.58
CA ASP A 19 10.72 5.08 2.46
C ASP A 19 12.03 5.22 1.69
N ALA A 20 12.31 4.32 0.76
CA ALA A 20 13.48 4.40 -0.11
C ALA A 20 13.51 5.70 -0.94
N SER A 21 12.35 6.10 -1.49
CA SER A 21 12.20 7.36 -2.23
C SER A 21 12.39 8.58 -1.33
N ALA A 22 11.85 8.55 -0.11
CA ALA A 22 12.02 9.61 0.87
C ALA A 22 13.50 9.78 1.26
N ARG A 23 14.24 8.68 1.49
CA ARG A 23 15.67 8.72 1.80
C ARG A 23 16.49 9.31 0.65
N ARG A 24 16.22 8.93 -0.60
CA ARG A 24 16.91 9.51 -1.78
C ARG A 24 16.63 11.00 -1.92
N THR A 25 15.36 11.39 -1.77
CA THR A 25 14.97 12.81 -1.79
C THR A 25 15.64 13.59 -0.66
N ALA A 26 15.76 13.01 0.54
CA ALA A 26 16.43 13.67 1.66
C ALA A 26 17.94 13.86 1.42
N ALA A 27 18.60 12.90 0.78
CA ALA A 27 20.02 12.96 0.47
C ALA A 27 20.35 13.95 -0.67
N ALA A 28 19.47 14.06 -1.68
CA ALA A 28 19.64 14.95 -2.82
C ALA A 28 18.28 15.54 -3.27
N PRO A 29 17.80 16.62 -2.62
CA PRO A 29 16.41 17.09 -2.77
C PRO A 29 15.99 17.54 -4.17
N LEU A 30 16.93 18.03 -4.97
CA LEU A 30 16.67 18.52 -6.32
C LEU A 30 17.01 17.51 -7.41
N ASP A 31 17.63 16.38 -7.05
CA ASP A 31 18.02 15.37 -8.02
C ASP A 31 16.84 14.46 -8.35
N ASN A 32 16.60 14.22 -9.65
CA ASN A 32 15.52 13.36 -10.14
C ASN A 32 14.14 13.65 -9.51
N LEU A 33 13.84 14.92 -9.19
CA LEU A 33 12.67 15.32 -8.41
C LEU A 33 11.36 14.84 -9.02
N GLU A 34 11.23 14.90 -10.34
CA GLU A 34 10.07 14.41 -11.08
C GLU A 34 9.89 12.90 -10.90
N LYS A 35 10.98 12.12 -10.94
CA LYS A 35 10.93 10.66 -10.77
C LYS A 35 10.59 10.29 -9.34
N GLU A 36 11.20 10.93 -8.35
CA GLU A 36 10.91 10.65 -6.93
C GLU A 36 9.50 11.11 -6.54
N THR A 37 8.96 12.16 -7.15
CA THR A 37 7.57 12.56 -6.96
C THR A 37 6.60 11.52 -7.50
N VAL A 38 6.81 11.04 -8.73
CA VAL A 38 5.99 9.97 -9.30
C VAL A 38 6.13 8.68 -8.49
N ALA A 39 7.33 8.33 -8.05
CA ALA A 39 7.57 7.14 -7.22
C ALA A 39 6.77 7.18 -5.91
N ARG A 40 6.73 8.33 -5.22
CA ARG A 40 5.92 8.51 -4.00
C ARG A 40 4.42 8.40 -4.27
N ILE A 41 3.94 9.00 -5.36
CA ILE A 41 2.52 8.92 -5.76
C ILE A 41 2.14 7.47 -6.07
N GLN A 42 2.97 6.75 -6.82
CA GLN A 42 2.72 5.35 -7.15
C GLN A 42 2.70 4.49 -5.89
N ALA A 43 3.69 4.64 -5.00
CA ALA A 43 3.72 3.91 -3.74
C ALA A 43 2.49 4.21 -2.86
N GLN A 44 2.02 5.46 -2.83
CA GLN A 44 0.79 5.82 -2.14
C GLN A 44 -0.44 5.13 -2.74
N GLN A 45 -0.54 5.07 -4.07
CA GLN A 45 -1.66 4.44 -4.76
C GLN A 45 -1.66 2.92 -4.56
N ASP A 46 -0.49 2.28 -4.65
CA ASP A 46 -0.31 0.86 -4.38
C ASP A 46 -0.70 0.50 -2.94
N PHE A 47 -0.32 1.35 -1.98
CA PHE A 47 -0.72 1.19 -0.59
C PHE A 47 -2.25 1.26 -0.43
N LYS A 48 -2.90 2.28 -1.01
CA LYS A 48 -4.36 2.45 -0.96
C LYS A 48 -5.08 1.26 -1.59
N ALA A 49 -4.59 0.74 -2.71
CA ALA A 49 -5.19 -0.40 -3.39
C ALA A 49 -5.16 -1.66 -2.52
N ASN A 50 -4.01 -1.99 -1.95
CA ASN A 50 -3.90 -3.15 -1.07
C ASN A 50 -4.73 -3.00 0.22
N ALA A 51 -4.77 -1.79 0.81
CA ALA A 51 -5.60 -1.50 1.97
C ALA A 51 -7.11 -1.69 1.67
N ALA A 52 -7.56 -1.31 0.47
CA ALA A 52 -8.94 -1.52 0.04
C ALA A 52 -9.30 -3.01 -0.05
N VAL A 53 -8.38 -3.85 -0.56
CA VAL A 53 -8.57 -5.31 -0.59
C VAL A 53 -8.75 -5.88 0.81
N ILE A 54 -7.89 -5.49 1.76
CA ILE A 54 -7.99 -5.94 3.16
C ILE A 54 -9.32 -5.49 3.78
N ARG A 55 -9.73 -4.23 3.58
CA ARG A 55 -11.00 -3.71 4.11
C ARG A 55 -12.21 -4.46 3.54
N THR A 56 -12.19 -4.80 2.25
CA THR A 56 -13.26 -5.58 1.64
C THR A 56 -13.29 -7.01 2.19
N ALA A 57 -12.14 -7.65 2.37
CA ALA A 57 -12.05 -8.98 2.97
C ALA A 57 -12.60 -8.99 4.41
N ASP A 58 -12.28 -7.97 5.20
CA ASP A 58 -12.81 -7.77 6.55
C ASP A 58 -14.34 -7.60 6.53
N LYS A 59 -14.86 -6.70 5.67
CA LYS A 59 -16.31 -6.50 5.51
C LYS A 59 -17.04 -7.80 5.13
N MET A 60 -16.49 -8.58 4.20
CA MET A 60 -17.07 -9.86 3.80
C MET A 60 -17.11 -10.84 4.97
N THR A 61 -16.04 -10.89 5.76
CA THR A 61 -15.97 -11.73 6.96
C THR A 61 -17.02 -11.32 7.99
N GLY A 62 -17.15 -10.01 8.26
CA GLY A 62 -18.19 -9.47 9.14
C GLY A 62 -19.61 -9.83 8.67
N THR A 63 -19.91 -9.65 7.39
CA THR A 63 -21.22 -10.02 6.83
C THR A 63 -21.53 -11.52 7.00
N LEU A 64 -20.53 -12.39 6.86
CA LEU A 64 -20.72 -13.83 7.12
C LEU A 64 -20.97 -14.14 8.60
N LEU A 65 -20.31 -13.42 9.52
CA LEU A 65 -20.54 -13.55 10.96
C LEU A 65 -21.93 -13.07 11.35
N ASP A 66 -22.39 -11.95 10.79
CA ASP A 66 -23.73 -11.40 11.05
C ASP A 66 -24.85 -12.35 10.57
N MET A 67 -24.62 -13.15 9.53
CA MET A 67 -25.59 -14.16 9.07
C MET A 67 -25.69 -15.38 10.00
N LEU A 68 -24.68 -15.63 10.84
CA LEU A 68 -24.61 -16.76 11.76
C LEU A 68 -25.18 -16.42 13.14
N ALA A 69 -25.29 -15.14 13.48
CA ALA A 69 -25.84 -14.62 14.72
C ALA A 69 -27.38 -14.51 14.66
#